data_AF-A0A6I6EFK3-F1
#
_entry.id   AF-A0A6I6EFK3-F1
#
_cell.length_a   1.000
_cell.length_b   1.000
_cell.length_c   1.000
_cell.angle_alpha   90.00
_cell.angle_beta   90.00
_cell.angle_gamma   90.00
#
_symmetry.space_group_name_H-M   'P 1'
#
loop_
_entity.id
_entity.type
_entity.pdbx_description
1 polymer ?
#
loop_
_entity_poly.entity_id
_entity_poly.type
_entity_poly.pdbx_seq_one_letter_code
_entity_poly.pdbx_strand_id
1 'polypeptide(L)'
;MTRLLTWRDEWSLDIELLDQEHRALIEQLADICLRFCPEASQGRAGDANALLDALTQLGESMREHFRREEAFMRSFDYEGIGEHQCEHAVLMAEFTALLREWRKDGLTVFDETSQGIIRDWLLAHILGADRHFAETYFNLVGDAAVPERLATMRPYQSSYQASRR
;
A
#
# COMPACT_ATOMS: atom_id res chain seq x y z
N MET A 1 16.35 -8.71 13.65
CA MET A 1 16.90 -8.04 12.45
C MET A 1 15.72 -7.72 11.57
N THR A 2 15.27 -6.46 11.61
CA THR A 2 14.16 -5.97 10.81
C THR A 2 14.45 -6.25 9.35
N ARG A 3 13.67 -7.13 8.71
CA ARG A 3 13.77 -7.35 7.28
C ARG A 3 13.30 -6.07 6.62
N LEU A 4 14.24 -5.27 6.12
CA LEU A 4 13.95 -4.04 5.38
C LEU A 4 12.90 -4.34 4.31
N LEU A 5 11.77 -3.64 4.40
CA LEU A 5 10.82 -3.61 3.31
C LEU A 5 11.50 -2.88 2.15
N THR A 6 11.54 -3.51 0.98
CA THR A 6 12.23 -2.96 -0.19
C THR A 6 11.42 -3.32 -1.42
N TRP A 7 11.20 -2.34 -2.30
CA TRP A 7 10.56 -2.55 -3.59
C TRP A 7 11.26 -3.69 -4.34
N ARG A 8 10.46 -4.50 -5.03
CA ARG A 8 10.96 -5.58 -5.87
C ARG A 8 10.37 -5.42 -7.25
N ASP A 9 11.19 -5.62 -8.27
CA ASP A 9 10.73 -5.56 -9.66
C ASP A 9 9.66 -6.63 -9.95
N GLU A 10 9.54 -7.67 -9.12
CA GLU A 10 8.46 -8.64 -9.19
C GLU A 10 7.07 -8.08 -8.80
N TRP A 11 6.99 -6.86 -8.28
CA TRP A 11 5.75 -6.15 -7.94
C TRP A 11 5.36 -5.10 -8.98
N SER A 12 6.19 -4.93 -10.01
CA SER A 12 5.91 -4.00 -11.10
C SER A 12 4.66 -4.42 -11.87
N LEU A 13 3.83 -3.43 -12.16
CA LEU A 13 2.66 -3.56 -13.01
C LEU A 13 2.97 -3.25 -14.48
N ASP A 14 4.24 -3.01 -14.80
CA ASP A 14 4.73 -2.54 -16.11
C ASP A 14 4.05 -1.23 -16.58
N ILE A 15 3.49 -0.45 -15.64
CA ILE A 15 2.93 0.89 -15.86
C ILE A 15 3.79 1.89 -15.09
N GLU A 16 4.69 2.56 -15.80
CA GLU A 16 5.78 3.34 -15.20
C GLU A 16 5.32 4.34 -14.14
N LEU A 17 4.24 5.09 -14.39
CA LEU A 17 3.72 6.07 -13.43
C LEU A 17 3.20 5.42 -12.15
N LEU A 18 2.51 4.28 -12.24
CA LEU A 18 2.00 3.56 -11.08
C LEU A 18 3.15 2.92 -10.29
N ASP A 19 4.11 2.31 -10.98
CA ASP A 19 5.28 1.69 -10.34
C ASP A 19 6.13 2.71 -9.58
N GLN A 20 6.25 3.93 -10.10
CA GLN A 20 6.93 5.03 -9.40
C GLN A 20 6.19 5.42 -8.11
N GLU A 21 4.86 5.49 -8.15
CA GLU A 21 4.04 5.78 -6.97
C GLU A 21 4.07 4.65 -5.93
N HIS A 22 3.94 3.40 -6.36
CA HIS A 22 4.05 2.23 -5.49
C HIS A 22 5.41 2.14 -4.82
N ARG A 23 6.50 2.37 -5.58
CA ARG A 23 7.86 2.41 -5.03
C ARG A 23 7.99 3.49 -3.97
N ALA A 24 7.48 4.70 -4.22
CA ALA A 24 7.53 5.79 -3.26
C ALA A 24 6.77 5.47 -1.96
N LEU A 25 5.60 4.84 -2.05
CA LEU A 25 4.84 4.39 -0.88
C LEU A 25 5.60 3.34 -0.06
N ILE A 26 6.20 2.36 -0.75
CA ILE A 26 7.00 1.29 -0.12
C ILE A 26 8.25 1.86 0.54
N GLU A 27 8.95 2.80 -0.10
CA GLU A 27 10.12 3.49 0.46
C GLU A 27 9.74 4.34 1.66
N GLN A 28 8.62 5.06 1.62
CA GLN A 28 8.11 5.84 2.75
C GLN A 28 7.78 4.93 3.94
N LEU A 29 7.11 3.80 3.71
CA LEU A 29 6.85 2.83 4.77
C LEU A 29 8.15 2.23 5.32
N ALA A 30 9.11 1.90 4.47
CA ALA A 30 10.41 1.37 4.90
C ALA A 30 11.18 2.36 5.79
N ASP A 31 11.18 3.65 5.44
CA ASP A 31 11.77 4.71 6.25
C ASP A 31 11.09 4.82 7.63
N ILE A 32 9.75 4.75 7.69
CA ILE A 32 9.00 4.72 8.95
C ILE A 32 9.40 3.51 9.79
N CYS A 33 9.45 2.31 9.18
CA CYS A 33 9.88 1.09 9.86
C CYS A 33 11.28 1.24 10.46
N LEU A 34 12.23 1.84 9.75
CA LEU A 34 13.60 2.04 10.23
C LEU A 34 13.68 3.06 11.38
N ARG A 35 12.97 4.19 11.26
CA ARG A 35 13.02 5.27 12.26
C ARG A 35 12.36 4.89 13.58
N PHE A 36 11.34 4.04 13.54
CA PHE A 36 10.50 3.73 14.69
C PHE A 36 10.52 2.25 15.11
N CYS A 37 11.48 1.45 14.62
CA CYS A 37 11.64 0.06 15.08
C CYS A 37 12.00 -0.01 16.57
N PRO A 38 11.80 -1.17 17.21
CA PRO A 38 12.14 -1.36 18.63
C PRO A 38 13.59 -1.02 18.98
N GLU A 39 14.53 -1.22 18.05
CA GLU A 39 15.95 -0.93 18.27
C GLU A 39 16.29 0.57 18.13
N ALA A 40 15.51 1.33 17.37
CA ALA A 40 15.70 2.77 17.15
C ALA A 40 14.92 3.63 18.14
N SER A 41 13.75 3.17 18.60
CA SER A 41 12.90 3.88 19.56
C SER A 41 13.29 3.54 20.99
N GLN A 42 13.51 4.57 21.83
CA GLN A 42 13.69 4.38 23.27
C GLN A 42 12.35 4.36 24.04
N GLY A 43 11.22 4.28 23.31
CA GLY A 43 9.89 4.23 23.90
C GLY A 43 9.47 5.54 24.59
N ARG A 44 10.00 6.69 24.14
CA ARG A 44 9.66 7.99 24.74
C ARG A 44 8.34 8.51 24.16
N ALA A 45 7.59 9.28 24.94
CA ALA A 45 6.31 9.87 24.50
C ALA A 45 6.45 10.78 23.25
N GLY A 46 7.62 11.39 23.04
CA GLY A 46 7.91 12.15 21.81
C GLY A 46 8.00 11.28 20.54
N ASP A 47 8.42 10.03 20.69
CA ASP A 47 8.56 9.08 19.59
C ASP A 47 7.18 8.61 19.09
N ALA A 48 6.19 8.54 20.00
CA ALA A 48 4.81 8.16 19.69
C ALA A 48 4.10 9.18 18.78
N ASN A 49 4.18 10.47 19.10
CA ASN A 49 3.58 11.51 18.27
C ASN A 49 4.26 11.58 16.90
N ALA A 50 5.60 11.49 16.87
CA ALA A 50 6.36 11.48 15.62
C ALA A 50 6.02 10.28 14.72
N LEU A 51 5.80 9.09 15.31
CA LEU A 51 5.34 7.90 14.58
C LEU A 51 3.95 8.13 13.98
N LEU A 52 2.99 8.60 14.77
CA LEU A 52 1.63 8.87 14.30
C LEU A 52 1.60 9.94 13.21
N ASP A 53 2.42 10.98 13.31
CA ASP A 53 2.54 12.02 12.29
C ASP A 53 3.13 11.45 10.99
N ALA A 54 4.17 10.61 11.07
CA ALA A 54 4.77 9.96 9.92
C ALA A 54 3.79 9.00 9.23
N LEU A 55 3.02 8.23 10.00
CA LEU A 55 1.97 7.37 9.47
C LEU A 55 0.81 8.17 8.88
N THR A 56 0.45 9.32 9.47
CA THR A 56 -0.55 10.21 8.89
C THR A 56 -0.11 10.72 7.52
N GLN A 57 1.17 11.09 7.37
CA GLN A 57 1.74 11.47 6.07
C GLN A 57 1.73 10.32 5.06
N LEU A 58 1.99 9.08 5.49
CA LEU A 58 1.81 7.90 4.62
C LEU A 58 0.35 7.78 4.15
N GLY A 59 -0.61 7.99 5.05
CA GLY A 59 -2.03 8.06 4.73
C GLY A 59 -2.38 9.07 3.63
N GLU A 60 -1.79 10.27 3.68
CA GLU A 60 -1.99 11.28 2.65
C GLU A 60 -1.34 10.89 1.31
N SER A 61 -0.14 10.30 1.33
CA SER A 61 0.50 9.77 0.12
C SER A 61 -0.37 8.72 -0.57
N MET A 62 -0.96 7.80 0.20
CA MET A 62 -1.85 6.75 -0.32
C MET A 62 -3.13 7.33 -0.92
N ARG A 63 -3.77 8.31 -0.24
CA ARG A 63 -4.95 9.01 -0.77
C ARG A 63 -4.67 9.67 -2.12
N GLU A 64 -3.52 10.31 -2.25
CA GLU A 64 -3.15 11.01 -3.48
C GLU A 64 -2.78 10.04 -4.61
N HIS A 65 -2.18 8.89 -4.28
CA HIS A 65 -1.97 7.79 -5.22
C HIS A 65 -3.32 7.23 -5.73
N PHE A 66 -4.22 6.84 -4.83
CA PHE A 66 -5.56 6.33 -5.18
C PHE A 66 -6.34 7.32 -6.06
N ARG A 67 -6.26 8.62 -5.77
CA ARG A 67 -6.89 9.65 -6.60
C ARG A 67 -6.36 9.66 -8.04
N ARG A 68 -5.04 9.50 -8.21
CA ARG A 68 -4.37 9.48 -9.52
C ARG A 68 -4.66 8.19 -10.27
N GLU A 69 -4.62 7.07 -9.59
CA GLU A 69 -4.98 5.76 -10.14
C GLU A 69 -6.44 5.74 -10.62
N GLU A 70 -7.38 6.20 -9.81
CA GLU A 70 -8.79 6.29 -10.23
C GLU A 70 -8.99 7.23 -11.42
N ALA A 71 -8.22 8.32 -11.50
CA ALA A 71 -8.25 9.20 -12.68
C ALA A 71 -7.71 8.48 -13.92
N PHE A 72 -6.69 7.66 -13.76
CA PHE A 72 -6.15 6.83 -14.82
C PHE A 72 -7.15 5.73 -15.26
N MET A 73 -7.81 5.05 -14.32
CA MET A 73 -8.92 4.11 -14.61
C MET A 73 -10.06 4.74 -15.41
N ARG A 74 -10.45 5.99 -15.06
CA ARG A 74 -11.48 6.74 -15.81
C ARG A 74 -11.04 7.08 -17.23
N SER A 75 -9.74 7.22 -17.48
CA SER A 75 -9.24 7.67 -18.78
C SER A 75 -9.42 6.65 -19.92
N PHE A 76 -9.66 5.38 -19.58
CA PHE A 76 -9.92 4.31 -20.55
C PHE A 76 -11.21 3.53 -20.24
N ASP A 77 -12.11 4.11 -19.43
CA ASP A 77 -13.42 3.51 -19.09
C ASP A 77 -13.31 2.13 -18.43
N TYR A 78 -12.43 1.97 -17.43
CA TYR A 78 -12.31 0.73 -16.68
C TYR A 78 -13.63 0.32 -16.00
N GLU A 79 -14.21 -0.80 -16.42
CA GLU A 79 -15.51 -1.28 -15.91
C GLU A 79 -15.48 -1.58 -14.40
N GLY A 80 -14.33 -2.05 -13.89
CA GLY A 80 -14.14 -2.41 -12.48
C GLY A 80 -13.92 -1.22 -11.52
N ILE A 81 -13.97 0.02 -12.01
CA ILE A 81 -13.62 1.20 -11.18
C ILE A 81 -14.45 1.31 -9.89
N GLY A 82 -15.74 0.96 -9.93
CA GLY A 82 -16.61 1.04 -8.75
C GLY A 82 -16.19 0.10 -7.62
N GLU A 83 -15.78 -1.12 -7.96
CA GLU A 83 -15.27 -2.10 -7.00
C GLU A 83 -13.92 -1.66 -6.44
N HIS A 84 -13.03 -1.17 -7.31
CA HIS A 84 -11.70 -0.70 -6.93
C HIS A 84 -11.76 0.53 -6.00
N GLN A 85 -12.64 1.51 -6.28
CA GLN A 85 -12.89 2.65 -5.39
C GLN A 85 -13.44 2.23 -4.02
N CYS A 86 -14.30 1.20 -3.99
CA CYS A 86 -14.80 0.66 -2.74
C CYS A 86 -13.66 0.05 -1.91
N GLU A 87 -12.74 -0.67 -2.57
CA GLU A 87 -11.54 -1.18 -1.94
C GLU A 87 -10.70 -0.04 -1.35
N HIS A 88 -10.35 1.00 -2.12
CA HIS A 88 -9.66 2.20 -1.61
C HIS A 88 -10.33 2.80 -0.36
N ALA A 89 -11.66 2.92 -0.38
CA ALA A 89 -12.41 3.49 0.73
C ALA A 89 -12.31 2.61 1.99
N VAL A 90 -12.44 1.30 1.86
CA VAL A 90 -12.27 0.33 2.95
C VAL A 90 -10.85 0.38 3.50
N LEU A 91 -9.87 0.34 2.60
CA LEU A 91 -8.45 0.40 2.90
C LEU A 91 -8.12 1.67 3.73
N MET A 92 -8.59 2.85 3.32
CA MET A 92 -8.38 4.10 4.05
C MET A 92 -9.15 4.18 5.37
N ALA A 93 -10.33 3.55 5.45
CA ALA A 93 -11.11 3.50 6.69
C ALA A 93 -10.41 2.64 7.75
N GLU A 94 -9.92 1.46 7.37
CA GLU A 94 -9.14 0.56 8.23
C GLU A 94 -7.84 1.23 8.70
N PHE A 95 -7.11 1.87 7.78
CA PHE A 95 -5.90 2.64 8.14
C PHE A 95 -6.19 3.74 9.17
N THR A 96 -7.26 4.52 8.94
CA THR A 96 -7.66 5.60 9.86
C THR A 96 -8.11 5.06 11.22
N ALA A 97 -8.80 3.91 11.26
CA ALA A 97 -9.18 3.25 12.51
C ALA A 97 -7.95 2.80 13.29
N LEU A 98 -6.98 2.17 12.61
CA LEU A 98 -5.72 1.71 13.20
C LEU A 98 -4.93 2.87 13.82
N LEU A 99 -4.80 4.01 13.13
CA LEU A 99 -4.15 5.20 13.70
C LEU A 99 -4.85 5.74 14.95
N ARG A 100 -6.19 5.67 15.01
CA ARG A 100 -6.95 6.08 16.19
C ARG A 100 -6.73 5.13 17.36
N GLU A 101 -6.69 3.83 17.11
CA GLU A 101 -6.38 2.81 18.10
C GLU A 101 -4.96 2.99 18.66
N TRP A 102 -3.96 3.11 17.80
CA TRP A 102 -2.58 3.34 18.21
C TRP A 102 -2.38 4.64 18.97
N ARG A 103 -3.10 5.72 18.60
CA ARG A 103 -3.10 6.96 19.38
C ARG A 103 -3.71 6.77 20.77
N LYS A 104 -4.79 6.00 20.89
CA LYS A 104 -5.47 5.73 22.17
C LYS A 104 -4.61 4.86 23.07
N ASP A 105 -3.98 3.84 22.51
CA ASP A 105 -3.14 2.88 23.24
C ASP A 105 -1.75 3.43 23.55
N GLY A 106 -1.39 4.57 22.97
CA GLY A 106 -0.11 5.23 23.19
C GLY A 106 1.04 4.46 22.57
N LEU A 107 0.85 3.92 21.35
CA LEU A 107 1.88 3.17 20.63
C LEU A 107 3.15 4.01 20.49
N THR A 108 4.22 3.60 21.16
CA THR A 108 5.52 4.29 21.16
C THR A 108 6.57 3.60 20.30
N VAL A 109 6.29 2.37 19.85
CA VAL A 109 7.19 1.53 19.06
C VAL A 109 6.42 0.93 17.89
N PHE A 110 7.00 1.03 16.70
CA PHE A 110 6.46 0.39 15.51
C PHE A 110 7.11 -0.99 15.36
N ASP A 111 6.54 -1.97 16.06
CA ASP A 111 7.06 -3.34 16.13
C ASP A 111 6.78 -4.14 14.84
N GLU A 112 7.36 -5.34 14.73
CA GLU A 112 7.21 -6.19 13.54
C GLU A 112 5.74 -6.51 13.22
N THR A 113 4.89 -6.62 14.24
CA THR A 113 3.44 -6.84 14.09
C THR A 113 2.77 -5.65 13.41
N SER A 114 2.98 -4.45 13.94
CA SER A 114 2.39 -3.21 13.44
C SER A 114 2.89 -2.87 12.03
N GLN A 115 4.19 -3.10 11.77
CA GLN A 115 4.79 -3.00 10.45
C GLN A 115 4.15 -3.98 9.46
N GLY A 116 3.94 -5.22 9.89
CA GLY A 116 3.34 -6.28 9.10
C GLY A 116 1.93 -5.93 8.62
N ILE A 117 1.09 -5.32 9.47
CA ILE A 117 -0.29 -4.95 9.11
C ILE A 117 -0.32 -4.00 7.91
N ILE A 118 0.45 -2.90 7.96
CA ILE A 118 0.45 -1.90 6.88
C ILE A 118 1.09 -2.46 5.61
N ARG A 119 2.20 -3.20 5.76
CA ARG A 119 2.91 -3.82 4.63
C ARG A 119 2.02 -4.82 3.90
N ASP A 120 1.39 -5.75 4.62
CA ASP A 120 0.62 -6.84 4.04
C ASP A 120 -0.65 -6.30 3.35
N TRP A 121 -1.23 -5.22 3.89
CA TRP A 121 -2.32 -4.46 3.28
C TRP A 121 -1.90 -3.83 1.95
N LEU A 122 -0.77 -3.10 1.94
CA LEU A 122 -0.30 -2.38 0.74
C LEU A 122 0.07 -3.36 -0.38
N LEU A 123 0.77 -4.44 -0.04
CA LEU A 123 1.15 -5.46 -1.01
C LEU A 123 -0.05 -6.29 -1.50
N ALA A 124 -1.05 -6.54 -0.65
CA ALA A 124 -2.27 -7.23 -1.07
C ALA A 124 -3.05 -6.45 -2.13
N HIS A 125 -3.13 -5.13 -1.95
CA HIS A 125 -3.79 -4.24 -2.89
C HIS A 125 -3.03 -4.19 -4.23
N ILE A 126 -1.73 -3.84 -4.21
CA ILE A 126 -0.87 -3.75 -5.40
C ILE A 126 -0.86 -5.05 -6.20
N LEU A 127 -0.66 -6.18 -5.53
CA LEU A 127 -0.50 -7.49 -6.20
C LEU A 127 -1.85 -8.17 -6.47
N GLY A 128 -2.96 -7.56 -6.07
CA GLY A 128 -4.32 -8.04 -6.23
C GLY A 128 -5.13 -7.15 -7.16
N ALA A 129 -5.68 -6.06 -6.61
CA ALA A 129 -6.57 -5.16 -7.31
C ALA A 129 -5.86 -4.40 -8.44
N ASP A 130 -4.71 -3.79 -8.15
CA ASP A 130 -4.00 -2.91 -9.10
C ASP A 130 -3.42 -3.75 -10.24
N ARG A 131 -2.93 -4.95 -9.92
CA ARG A 131 -2.55 -5.95 -10.91
C ARG A 131 -3.70 -6.30 -11.85
N HIS A 132 -4.89 -6.60 -11.32
CA HIS A 132 -6.04 -6.97 -12.16
C HIS A 132 -6.45 -5.81 -13.08
N PHE A 133 -6.42 -4.60 -12.54
CA PHE A 133 -6.62 -3.38 -13.29
C PHE A 133 -5.54 -3.22 -14.39
N ALA A 134 -4.26 -3.40 -14.09
CA ALA A 134 -3.17 -3.30 -15.06
C ALA A 134 -3.26 -4.34 -16.19
N GLU A 135 -3.61 -5.59 -15.86
CA GLU A 135 -3.90 -6.63 -16.85
C GLU A 135 -5.02 -6.21 -17.80
N THR A 136 -6.08 -5.59 -17.27
CA THR A 136 -7.20 -5.08 -18.07
C THR A 136 -6.77 -3.91 -18.96
N TYR A 137 -5.95 -3.00 -18.44
CA TYR A 137 -5.38 -1.89 -19.21
C TYR A 137 -4.61 -2.40 -20.44
N PHE A 138 -3.72 -3.39 -20.29
CA PHE A 138 -2.98 -3.94 -21.42
C PHE A 138 -3.87 -4.68 -22.42
N ASN A 139 -4.94 -5.34 -21.96
CA ASN A 139 -5.89 -6.01 -22.84
C ASN A 139 -6.75 -5.06 -23.68
N LEU A 140 -7.08 -3.88 -23.13
CA LEU A 140 -7.98 -2.91 -23.78
C LEU A 140 -7.25 -1.83 -24.59
N VAL A 141 -6.14 -1.32 -24.04
CA VAL A 141 -5.47 -0.10 -24.52
C VAL A 141 -4.05 -0.38 -24.99
N GLY A 142 -3.44 -1.47 -24.52
CA GLY A 142 -2.09 -1.83 -24.93
C GLY A 142 -2.05 -2.26 -26.39
N ASP A 143 -1.21 -1.62 -27.21
CA ASP A 143 -0.83 -2.11 -28.55
C ASP A 143 -0.05 -3.46 -28.49
N ALA A 144 0.17 -4.00 -27.28
CA ALA A 144 0.93 -5.20 -27.01
C ALA A 144 0.17 -6.15 -26.07
N ALA A 145 0.46 -7.45 -26.20
CA ALA A 145 -0.04 -8.46 -25.27
C ALA A 145 0.36 -8.15 -23.82
N VAL A 146 -0.44 -8.64 -22.86
CA VAL A 146 -0.15 -8.53 -21.42
C VAL A 146 1.32 -8.90 -21.15
N PRO A 147 2.11 -8.02 -20.49
CA PRO A 147 3.49 -8.30 -20.14
C PRO A 147 3.66 -9.65 -19.44
N GLU A 148 4.71 -10.40 -19.82
CA GLU A 148 5.00 -11.73 -19.26
C GLU A 148 5.14 -11.70 -17.73
N ARG A 149 5.62 -10.58 -17.18
CA ARG A 149 5.72 -10.35 -15.73
C ARG A 149 4.36 -10.40 -15.05
N LEU A 150 3.37 -9.67 -15.56
CA LEU A 150 2.01 -9.69 -15.05
C LEU A 150 1.41 -11.10 -15.17
N ALA A 151 1.57 -11.75 -16.32
CA ALA A 151 1.01 -13.09 -16.56
C ALA A 151 1.60 -14.17 -15.65
N THR A 152 2.86 -14.04 -15.23
CA THR A 152 3.57 -15.02 -14.39
C THR A 152 3.65 -14.64 -12.92
N MET A 153 3.17 -13.44 -12.56
CA MET A 153 3.17 -12.97 -11.17
C MET A 153 2.34 -13.92 -10.30
N ARG A 154 2.90 -14.36 -9.17
CA ARG A 154 2.22 -15.27 -8.25
C ARG A 154 1.20 -14.49 -7.42
N PRO A 155 0.04 -15.09 -7.06
CA PRO A 155 -0.87 -14.49 -6.11
C PRO A 155 -0.13 -14.20 -4.80
N TYR A 156 -0.20 -12.96 -4.33
CA TYR A 156 0.32 -12.63 -3.02
C TYR A 156 -0.58 -13.27 -1.96
N GLN A 157 -0.04 -14.24 -1.22
CA GLN A 157 -0.74 -14.84 -0.09
C GLN A 157 -0.67 -13.90 1.10
N SER A 158 -1.54 -12.89 1.09
CA SER A 158 -1.66 -11.98 2.22
C SER A 158 -2.40 -12.66 3.37
N SER A 159 -1.95 -12.37 4.59
CA SER A 159 -2.74 -12.63 5.81
C SER A 159 -3.91 -11.65 5.95
N TYR A 160 -3.86 -10.54 5.20
CA TYR A 160 -4.90 -9.54 5.12
C TYR A 160 -6.14 -10.11 4.42
N GLN A 161 -7.21 -10.27 5.19
CA GLN A 161 -8.56 -10.43 4.66
C GLN A 161 -9.24 -9.09 4.88
N ALA A 162 -9.52 -8.34 3.81
CA ALA A 162 -10.40 -7.19 3.89
C ALA A 162 -11.63 -7.60 4.69
N SER A 163 -12.05 -6.77 5.65
CA SER A 163 -13.18 -7.05 6.52
C SER A 163 -14.47 -7.13 5.69
N ARG A 164 -14.69 -8.23 4.98
CA ARG A 164 -15.95 -8.55 4.30
C ARG A 164 -16.94 -8.88 5.41
N ARG A 165 -17.67 -7.86 5.86
CA ARG A 165 -18.90 -8.02 6.63
C ARG A 165 -20.06 -7.49 5.81
#